data_AF-A0AAJ2GPR3-F1
#
_entry.id   AF-A0AAJ2GPR3-F1
#
_cell.length_a   1.000
_cell.length_b   1.000
_cell.length_c   1.000
_cell.angle_alpha   90.00
_cell.angle_beta   90.00
_cell.angle_gamma   90.00
#
_symmetry.space_group_name_H-M   'P 1'
#
loop_
_entity.id
_entity.type
_entity.pdbx_description
1 polymer ?
#
loop_
_entity_poly.entity_id
_entity_poly.type
_entity_poly.pdbx_seq_one_letter_code
_entity_poly.pdbx_strand_id
1 'polypeptide(L)'
;MHPQQSDGDDHAVATIEWLIANKPAGSIALGDEAYTHFAGVPVASPLVKAGRDLIVLRTFSKIFGLAGMRLGFMMARPDILAKMMRYDGGMQSGALPLPSLACATASLTAAPLIAARRVEMRQARRIALDHLRARNIIVKPANANMIMIDWKARPAKDMQTAFRACSIEIERLRSIWPMVSRVTFGSTSENESVLYGAGRCRPGSRQSGSCPTLPRDSVLWLCSLNSMNGSIRTS
;
A
#
# COMPACT_ATOMS: atom_id res chain seq x y z
N MET A 1 -8.36 -13.42 7.80
CA MET A 1 -7.92 -12.15 7.20
C MET A 1 -6.55 -12.41 6.56
N HIS A 2 -6.52 -12.66 5.25
CA HIS A 2 -5.27 -12.99 4.53
C HIS A 2 -4.48 -11.70 4.26
N PRO A 3 -3.21 -11.57 4.70
CA PRO A 3 -2.43 -10.34 4.59
C PRO A 3 -1.78 -10.17 3.21
N GLN A 4 -2.56 -10.23 2.12
CA GLN A 4 -2.07 -9.91 0.76
C GLN A 4 -1.44 -8.51 0.68
N GLN A 5 -1.89 -7.60 1.55
CA GLN A 5 -1.37 -6.24 1.68
C GLN A 5 0.11 -6.16 2.13
N SER A 6 0.76 -7.27 2.46
CA SER A 6 2.18 -7.25 2.81
C SER A 6 2.99 -8.29 2.09
N ASP A 7 2.49 -9.50 1.90
CA ASP A 7 3.30 -10.56 1.31
C ASP A 7 3.45 -10.41 -0.21
N GLY A 8 2.60 -9.60 -0.86
CA GLY A 8 2.74 -9.27 -2.28
C GLY A 8 2.29 -10.38 -3.24
N ASP A 9 1.75 -11.48 -2.71
CA ASP A 9 1.22 -12.60 -3.48
C ASP A 9 -0.12 -12.25 -4.13
N ASP A 10 -0.12 -12.20 -5.46
CA ASP A 10 -1.33 -12.11 -6.27
C ASP A 10 -1.92 -13.52 -6.47
N HIS A 11 -3.20 -13.69 -6.13
CA HIS A 11 -3.90 -14.94 -6.41
C HIS A 11 -4.41 -14.96 -7.85
N ALA A 12 -4.23 -16.09 -8.53
CA ALA A 12 -4.83 -16.30 -9.84
C ALA A 12 -6.37 -16.30 -9.74
N VAL A 13 -7.05 -15.90 -10.81
CA VAL A 13 -8.52 -15.90 -10.87
C VAL A 13 -9.09 -17.30 -10.58
N ALA A 14 -8.42 -18.35 -11.05
CA ALA A 14 -8.80 -19.73 -10.77
C ALA A 14 -8.82 -20.05 -9.26
N THR A 15 -7.92 -19.46 -8.46
CA THR A 15 -7.94 -19.62 -7.00
C THR A 15 -9.14 -18.93 -6.38
N ILE A 16 -9.54 -17.76 -6.90
CA ILE A 16 -10.73 -17.03 -6.45
C ILE A 16 -11.99 -17.84 -6.81
N GLU A 17 -12.06 -18.40 -8.01
CA GLU A 17 -13.16 -19.27 -8.43
C GLU A 17 -13.27 -20.53 -7.58
N TRP A 18 -12.13 -21.17 -7.29
CA TRP A 18 -12.07 -22.31 -6.39
C TRP A 18 -12.58 -21.94 -4.99
N LEU A 19 -12.15 -20.79 -4.44
CA LEU A 19 -12.63 -20.31 -3.13
C LEU A 19 -14.15 -20.09 -3.13
N ILE A 20 -14.68 -19.47 -4.19
CA ILE A 20 -16.13 -19.24 -4.33
C ILE A 20 -16.89 -20.57 -4.40
N ALA A 21 -16.33 -21.58 -5.07
CA ALA A 21 -16.95 -22.89 -5.19
C ALA A 21 -16.88 -23.73 -3.90
N ASN A 22 -15.86 -23.54 -3.07
CA ASN A 22 -15.58 -24.36 -1.88
C ASN A 22 -15.88 -23.65 -0.55
N LYS A 23 -16.44 -22.44 -0.57
CA LYS A 23 -16.80 -21.72 0.65
C LYS A 23 -17.96 -22.42 1.40
N PRO A 24 -18.06 -22.26 2.73
CA PRO A 24 -19.21 -22.73 3.48
C PRO A 24 -20.53 -22.15 2.96
N ALA A 25 -21.61 -22.94 3.04
CA ALA A 25 -22.94 -22.49 2.67
C ALA A 25 -23.32 -21.21 3.45
N GLY A 26 -23.95 -20.25 2.76
CA GLY A 26 -24.32 -18.95 3.35
C GLY A 26 -23.19 -17.94 3.51
N SER A 27 -21.93 -18.30 3.21
CA SER A 27 -20.80 -17.36 3.24
C SER A 27 -20.66 -16.58 1.93
N ILE A 28 -20.03 -15.40 1.98
CA ILE A 28 -19.70 -14.58 0.79
C ILE A 28 -18.19 -14.33 0.77
N ALA A 29 -17.56 -14.48 -0.39
CA ALA A 29 -16.14 -14.17 -0.54
C ALA A 29 -15.92 -12.66 -0.63
N LEU A 30 -14.85 -12.15 -0.01
CA LEU A 30 -14.45 -10.75 -0.08
C LEU A 30 -13.05 -10.64 -0.68
N GLY A 31 -12.94 -10.02 -1.86
CA GLY A 31 -11.68 -9.72 -2.53
C GLY A 31 -11.30 -8.25 -2.37
N ASP A 32 -10.16 -7.97 -1.74
CA ASP A 32 -9.60 -6.61 -1.65
C ASP A 32 -8.63 -6.35 -2.81
N GLU A 33 -9.08 -5.58 -3.81
CA GLU A 33 -8.30 -5.21 -5.00
C GLU A 33 -7.60 -3.84 -4.87
N ALA A 34 -7.25 -3.42 -3.65
CA ALA A 34 -6.60 -2.13 -3.43
C ALA A 34 -5.29 -1.93 -4.24
N TYR A 35 -4.56 -3.01 -4.55
CA TYR A 35 -3.25 -2.96 -5.21
C TYR A 35 -3.24 -3.53 -6.64
N THR A 36 -4.37 -4.03 -7.14
CA THR A 36 -4.47 -4.66 -8.46
C THR A 36 -3.99 -3.75 -9.59
N HIS A 37 -4.18 -2.43 -9.44
CA HIS A 37 -3.69 -1.43 -10.40
C HIS A 37 -2.16 -1.40 -10.55
N PHE A 38 -1.40 -1.83 -9.53
CA PHE A 38 0.07 -1.95 -9.63
C PHE A 38 0.52 -3.27 -10.25
N ALA A 39 -0.19 -4.35 -9.89
CA ALA A 39 0.19 -5.71 -10.24
C ALA A 39 -0.08 -6.05 -11.72
N GLY A 40 -1.09 -5.41 -12.34
CA GLY A 40 -1.47 -5.72 -13.72
C GLY A 40 -2.04 -7.12 -13.89
N VAL A 41 -2.49 -7.73 -12.79
CA VAL A 41 -3.13 -9.05 -12.76
C VAL A 41 -4.59 -8.96 -13.17
N PRO A 42 -5.18 -10.09 -13.64
CA PRO A 42 -6.60 -10.12 -13.97
C PRO A 42 -7.47 -9.72 -12.76
N VAL A 43 -8.51 -8.94 -13.03
CA VAL A 43 -9.46 -8.44 -12.03
C VAL A 43 -10.60 -9.45 -11.82
N ALA A 44 -11.13 -9.51 -10.60
CA ALA A 44 -12.26 -10.37 -10.23
C ALA A 44 -13.63 -9.75 -10.52
N SER A 45 -13.69 -8.50 -11.01
CA SER A 45 -14.94 -7.84 -11.38
C SER A 45 -15.82 -8.60 -12.39
N PRO A 46 -15.28 -9.38 -13.36
CA PRO A 46 -16.11 -10.23 -14.22
C PRO A 46 -16.87 -11.32 -13.46
N LEU A 47 -16.31 -11.84 -12.35
CA LEU A 47 -16.98 -12.85 -11.51
C LEU A 47 -18.18 -12.25 -10.78
N VAL A 48 -18.06 -11.00 -10.33
CA VAL A 48 -19.19 -10.25 -9.74
C VAL A 48 -20.28 -10.06 -10.80
N LYS A 49 -19.90 -9.66 -12.02
CA LYS A 49 -20.84 -9.52 -13.14
C LYS A 49 -21.55 -10.84 -13.49
N ALA A 50 -20.85 -11.97 -13.34
CA ALA A 50 -21.41 -13.32 -13.51
C ALA A 50 -22.32 -13.76 -12.33
N GLY A 51 -22.61 -12.90 -11.36
CA GLY A 51 -23.55 -13.17 -10.27
C GLY A 51 -23.00 -14.08 -9.17
N ARG A 52 -21.68 -14.29 -9.12
CA ARG A 52 -21.02 -15.09 -8.07
C ARG A 52 -21.14 -14.40 -6.71
N ASP A 53 -21.09 -15.21 -5.65
CA ASP A 53 -21.10 -14.74 -4.26
C ASP A 53 -19.75 -14.12 -3.85
N LEU A 54 -19.42 -12.99 -4.48
CA LEU A 54 -18.18 -12.26 -4.33
C LEU A 54 -18.47 -10.76 -4.16
N ILE A 55 -17.80 -10.15 -3.18
CA ILE A 55 -17.70 -8.70 -3.02
C ILE A 55 -16.26 -8.31 -3.38
N VAL A 56 -16.11 -7.35 -4.29
CA VAL A 56 -14.81 -6.79 -4.66
C VAL A 56 -14.69 -5.36 -4.12
N LEU A 57 -13.63 -5.07 -3.38
CA LEU A 57 -13.33 -3.73 -2.86
C LEU A 57 -12.24 -3.05 -3.69
N ARG A 58 -12.41 -1.76 -3.96
CA ARG A 58 -11.40 -0.91 -4.60
C ARG A 58 -11.28 0.43 -3.88
N THR A 59 -10.09 1.03 -3.99
CA THR A 59 -9.78 2.29 -3.33
C THR A 59 -9.10 3.29 -4.27
N PHE A 60 -9.35 4.57 -4.03
CA PHE A 60 -8.65 5.68 -4.65
C PHE A 60 -7.36 6.07 -3.89
N SER A 61 -7.08 5.41 -2.76
CA SER A 61 -5.98 5.81 -1.88
C SER A 61 -4.59 5.50 -2.40
N LYS A 62 -4.46 4.66 -3.43
CA LYS A 62 -3.18 4.12 -3.89
C LYS A 62 -2.74 4.75 -5.21
N ILE A 63 -2.90 4.05 -6.34
CA ILE A 63 -2.40 4.54 -7.64
C ILE A 63 -3.00 5.88 -8.08
N PHE A 64 -4.22 6.18 -7.60
CA PHE A 64 -4.91 7.44 -7.89
C PHE A 64 -4.36 8.61 -7.06
N GLY A 65 -3.65 8.35 -5.96
CA GLY A 65 -3.04 9.37 -5.11
C GLY A 65 -4.02 10.11 -4.19
N LEU A 66 -5.23 9.59 -4.00
CA LEU A 66 -6.30 10.27 -3.26
C LEU A 66 -6.49 9.70 -1.84
N ALA A 67 -5.39 9.37 -1.15
CA ALA A 67 -5.44 8.79 0.19
C ALA A 67 -6.17 9.71 1.20
N GLY A 68 -5.99 11.02 1.10
CA GLY A 68 -6.66 11.99 1.97
C GLY A 68 -8.17 12.17 1.68
N MET A 69 -8.64 11.80 0.49
CA MET A 69 -10.04 12.03 0.06
C MET A 69 -11.01 10.98 0.61
N ARG A 70 -10.49 9.91 1.23
CA ARG A 70 -11.25 8.84 1.89
C ARG A 70 -12.33 8.23 0.99
N LEU A 71 -12.00 8.01 -0.28
CA LEU A 71 -12.93 7.43 -1.26
C LEU A 71 -12.53 6.00 -1.66
N GLY A 72 -13.55 5.16 -1.78
CA GLY A 72 -13.47 3.79 -2.30
C GLY A 72 -14.84 3.34 -2.80
N PHE A 73 -14.90 2.16 -3.38
CA PHE A 73 -16.16 1.57 -3.83
C PHE A 73 -16.11 0.05 -3.70
N MET A 74 -17.30 -0.55 -3.65
CA MET A 74 -17.48 -2.00 -3.69
C MET A 74 -18.29 -2.40 -4.91
N MET A 75 -18.01 -3.57 -5.45
CA MET A 75 -18.79 -4.22 -6.50
C MET A 75 -19.29 -5.55 -5.97
N ALA A 76 -20.61 -5.75 -6.00
CA ALA A 76 -21.26 -6.99 -5.57
C ALA A 76 -22.61 -7.15 -6.30
N ARG A 77 -23.24 -8.31 -6.15
CA ARG A 77 -24.61 -8.56 -6.65
C ARG A 77 -25.62 -7.60 -5.98
N PRO A 78 -26.68 -7.14 -6.67
CA PRO A 78 -27.61 -6.14 -6.13
C PRO A 78 -28.27 -6.51 -4.79
N ASP A 79 -28.58 -7.79 -4.56
CA ASP A 79 -29.12 -8.27 -3.28
C ASP A 79 -28.12 -8.15 -2.13
N ILE A 80 -26.83 -8.31 -2.39
CA ILE A 80 -25.75 -8.10 -1.41
C ILE A 80 -25.61 -6.61 -1.12
N LEU A 81 -25.61 -5.77 -2.17
CA LEU A 81 -25.53 -4.32 -2.02
C LEU A 81 -26.72 -3.78 -1.19
N ALA A 82 -27.94 -4.25 -1.44
CA ALA A 82 -29.12 -3.87 -0.66
C ALA A 82 -28.98 -4.23 0.82
N LYS A 83 -28.39 -5.39 1.14
CA LYS A 83 -28.10 -5.77 2.53
C LYS A 83 -27.04 -4.87 3.16
N MET A 84 -26.01 -4.48 2.40
CA MET A 84 -24.93 -3.59 2.86
C MET A 84 -25.42 -2.17 3.12
N MET A 85 -26.37 -1.66 2.32
CA MET A 85 -26.96 -0.33 2.51
C MET A 85 -27.63 -0.16 3.88
N ARG A 86 -28.07 -1.26 4.52
CA ARG A 86 -28.62 -1.21 5.90
C ARG A 86 -27.56 -0.82 6.94
N TYR A 87 -26.29 -1.16 6.70
CA TYR A 87 -25.17 -0.79 7.56
C TYR A 87 -24.59 0.59 7.19
N ASP A 88 -24.69 0.98 5.92
CA ASP A 88 -24.31 2.31 5.42
C ASP A 88 -25.18 3.43 6.03
N GLY A 89 -26.43 3.11 6.37
CA GLY A 89 -27.42 4.07 6.87
C GLY A 89 -27.86 5.09 5.81
N GLY A 90 -27.51 4.88 4.54
CA GLY A 90 -27.82 5.77 3.41
C GLY A 90 -26.98 7.04 3.35
N MET A 91 -26.14 7.30 4.36
CA MET A 91 -25.37 8.53 4.48
C MET A 91 -23.92 8.36 4.03
N GLN A 92 -23.29 7.21 4.33
CA GLN A 92 -21.88 7.01 4.00
C GLN A 92 -21.66 6.89 2.48
N SER A 93 -22.59 6.25 1.77
CA SER A 93 -22.57 6.16 0.31
C SER A 93 -23.36 7.29 -0.37
N GLY A 94 -24.35 7.86 0.29
CA GLY A 94 -25.24 8.89 -0.27
C GLY A 94 -24.76 10.34 -0.11
N ALA A 95 -23.92 10.62 0.89
CA ALA A 95 -23.46 11.98 1.22
C ALA A 95 -21.91 12.07 1.17
N LEU A 96 -21.34 11.70 0.03
CA LEU A 96 -19.89 11.82 -0.18
C LEU A 96 -19.46 13.29 -0.33
N PRO A 97 -18.31 13.70 0.24
CA PRO A 97 -17.81 15.06 0.07
C PRO A 97 -17.62 15.40 -1.42
N LEU A 98 -18.15 16.56 -1.81
CA LEU A 98 -18.03 17.08 -3.18
C LEU A 98 -16.57 17.10 -3.72
N PRO A 99 -15.54 17.54 -2.97
CA PRO A 99 -14.17 17.52 -3.47
C PRO A 99 -13.67 16.10 -3.75
N SER A 100 -14.03 15.13 -2.90
CA SER A 100 -13.68 13.73 -3.10
C SER A 100 -14.30 13.16 -4.38
N LEU A 101 -15.57 13.47 -4.64
CA LEU A 101 -16.27 13.06 -5.86
C LEU A 101 -15.66 13.69 -7.12
N ALA A 102 -15.38 14.98 -7.09
CA ALA A 102 -14.78 15.69 -8.21
C ALA A 102 -13.38 15.13 -8.55
N CYS A 103 -12.53 14.95 -7.54
CA CYS A 103 -11.19 14.39 -7.72
C CYS A 103 -11.23 12.95 -8.23
N ALA A 104 -12.13 12.12 -7.69
CA ALA A 104 -12.24 10.73 -8.13
C ALA A 104 -12.77 10.61 -9.56
N THR A 105 -13.77 11.41 -9.93
CA THR A 105 -14.31 11.44 -11.30
C THR A 105 -13.24 11.83 -12.30
N ALA A 106 -12.47 12.88 -12.01
CA ALA A 106 -11.33 13.30 -12.83
C ALA A 106 -10.22 12.24 -12.87
N SER A 107 -9.96 11.55 -11.75
CA SER A 107 -8.92 10.53 -11.68
C SER A 107 -9.28 9.26 -12.45
N LEU A 108 -10.56 8.87 -12.47
CA LEU A 108 -11.05 7.71 -13.24
C LEU A 108 -10.91 7.90 -14.75
N THR A 109 -11.09 9.12 -15.26
CA THR A 109 -10.97 9.42 -16.70
C THR A 109 -9.52 9.61 -17.13
N ALA A 110 -8.59 9.82 -16.20
CA ALA A 110 -7.17 10.01 -16.45
C ALA A 110 -6.39 8.69 -16.67
N ALA A 111 -6.89 7.80 -17.53
CA ALA A 111 -6.26 6.50 -17.81
C ALA A 111 -4.78 6.60 -18.24
N PRO A 112 -4.35 7.56 -19.09
CA PRO A 112 -2.94 7.70 -19.46
C PRO A 112 -2.03 8.02 -18.28
N LEU A 113 -2.51 8.84 -17.33
CA LEU A 113 -1.75 9.21 -16.13
C LEU A 113 -1.55 8.00 -15.21
N ILE A 114 -2.58 7.18 -15.04
CA ILE A 114 -2.51 5.94 -14.25
C ILE A 114 -1.51 4.97 -14.89
N ALA A 115 -1.54 4.85 -16.22
CA ALA A 115 -0.60 4.00 -16.95
C ALA A 115 0.85 4.48 -16.79
N ALA A 116 1.10 5.79 -16.90
CA ALA A 116 2.42 6.39 -16.71
C ALA A 116 2.95 6.15 -15.28
N ARG A 117 2.15 6.45 -14.25
CA ARG A 117 2.50 6.18 -12.83
C ARG A 117 2.83 4.72 -12.61
N ARG A 118 2.08 3.80 -13.21
CA ARG A 118 2.33 2.36 -13.11
C ARG A 118 3.67 1.96 -13.73
N VAL A 119 4.09 2.60 -14.82
CA VAL A 119 5.41 2.34 -15.44
C VAL A 119 6.51 2.87 -14.53
N GLU A 120 6.41 4.12 -14.09
CA GLU A 120 7.37 4.77 -13.20
C GLU A 120 7.59 3.96 -11.91
N MET A 121 6.50 3.58 -11.24
CA MET A 121 6.60 2.82 -9.99
C MET A 121 7.16 1.40 -10.18
N ARG A 122 6.93 0.77 -11.34
CA ARG A 122 7.55 -0.53 -11.66
C ARG A 122 9.05 -0.39 -11.88
N GLN A 123 9.49 0.69 -12.55
CA GLN A 123 10.90 0.98 -12.74
C GLN A 123 11.59 1.29 -11.41
N ALA A 124 11.02 2.17 -10.59
CA ALA A 124 11.54 2.50 -9.28
C ALA A 124 11.66 1.27 -8.37
N ARG A 125 10.64 0.40 -8.37
CA ARG A 125 10.68 -0.89 -7.67
C ARG A 125 11.79 -1.80 -8.18
N ARG A 126 11.98 -1.90 -9.50
CA ARG A 126 13.03 -2.75 -10.10
C ARG A 126 14.40 -2.33 -9.60
N ILE A 127 14.72 -1.05 -9.71
CA ILE A 127 15.98 -0.45 -9.25
C ILE A 127 16.21 -0.76 -7.77
N ALA A 128 15.18 -0.55 -6.94
CA ALA A 128 15.29 -0.80 -5.51
C ALA A 128 15.51 -2.29 -5.17
N LEU A 129 14.79 -3.20 -5.81
CA LEU A 129 14.96 -4.64 -5.62
C LEU A 129 16.36 -5.10 -6.04
N ASP A 130 16.89 -4.58 -7.16
CA ASP A 130 18.21 -4.95 -7.64
C ASP A 130 19.30 -4.44 -6.69
N HIS A 131 19.15 -3.24 -6.13
CA HIS A 131 20.03 -2.71 -5.08
C HIS A 131 19.98 -3.51 -3.76
N LEU A 132 18.81 -4.01 -3.37
CA LEU A 132 18.67 -4.84 -2.16
C LEU A 132 19.28 -6.23 -2.37
N ARG A 133 19.06 -6.83 -3.55
CA ARG A 133 19.64 -8.12 -3.95
C ARG A 133 21.15 -8.08 -4.01
N ALA A 134 21.73 -7.02 -4.59
CA ALA A 134 23.19 -6.82 -4.63
C ALA A 134 23.83 -6.77 -3.22
N ARG A 135 23.04 -6.49 -2.18
CA ARG A 135 23.48 -6.43 -0.77
C ARG A 135 23.12 -7.69 0.03
N ASN A 136 22.65 -8.75 -0.63
CA ASN A 136 22.19 -9.99 0.01
C ASN A 136 21.08 -9.78 1.05
N ILE A 137 20.26 -8.74 0.88
CA ILE A 137 19.09 -8.51 1.73
C ILE A 137 17.93 -9.35 1.17
N ILE A 138 17.29 -10.13 2.04
CA ILE A 138 16.13 -10.93 1.64
C ILE A 138 14.90 -10.04 1.53
N VAL A 139 14.30 -10.05 0.34
CA VAL A 139 13.07 -9.36 0.02
C VAL A 139 12.07 -10.35 -0.55
N LYS A 140 10.83 -10.31 -0.06
CA LYS A 140 9.74 -11.01 -0.74
C LYS A 140 9.39 -10.27 -2.03
N PRO A 141 9.19 -10.99 -3.15
CA PRO A 141 8.70 -10.37 -4.38
C PRO A 141 7.33 -9.75 -4.09
N ALA A 142 7.12 -8.51 -4.53
CA ALA A 142 5.86 -7.83 -4.33
C ALA A 142 5.41 -7.11 -5.60
N ASN A 143 4.15 -7.35 -5.96
CA ASN A 143 3.52 -6.69 -7.10
C ASN A 143 2.82 -5.36 -6.70
N ALA A 144 2.86 -5.00 -5.42
CA ALA A 144 2.33 -3.75 -4.85
C ALA A 144 3.40 -2.64 -4.71
N ASN A 145 3.00 -1.42 -4.35
CA ASN A 145 3.88 -0.27 -4.12
C ASN A 145 4.78 -0.37 -2.87
N MET A 146 4.98 -1.56 -2.33
CA MET A 146 5.70 -1.82 -1.09
C MET A 146 6.33 -3.21 -1.14
N ILE A 147 7.35 -3.43 -0.31
CA ILE A 147 8.06 -4.69 -0.15
C ILE A 147 8.18 -5.08 1.31
N MET A 148 8.35 -6.37 1.52
CA MET A 148 8.71 -6.94 2.82
C MET A 148 10.19 -7.27 2.83
N ILE A 149 10.91 -6.63 3.73
CA ILE A 149 12.35 -6.86 3.95
C ILE A 149 12.51 -7.70 5.20
N ASP A 150 13.12 -8.87 5.05
CA ASP A 150 13.49 -9.74 6.17
C ASP A 150 14.92 -9.43 6.61
N TRP A 151 15.05 -8.95 7.84
CA TRP A 151 16.33 -8.58 8.44
C TRP A 151 17.07 -9.77 9.06
N LYS A 152 16.45 -10.96 9.09
CA LYS A 152 16.90 -12.23 9.68
C LYS A 152 17.30 -12.16 11.15
N ALA A 153 18.42 -11.50 11.43
CA ALA A 153 19.09 -11.49 12.73
C ALA A 153 18.80 -10.23 13.54
N ARG A 154 18.18 -9.21 12.93
CA ARG A 154 17.92 -7.92 13.59
C ARG A 154 16.42 -7.68 13.76
N PRO A 155 15.96 -7.31 14.96
CA PRO A 155 14.58 -6.88 15.16
C PRO A 155 14.22 -5.71 14.25
N ALA A 156 13.01 -5.74 13.69
CA ALA A 156 12.47 -4.66 12.86
C ALA A 156 12.41 -3.33 13.63
N LYS A 157 12.31 -3.36 14.96
CA LYS A 157 12.33 -2.18 15.84
C LYS A 157 13.67 -1.44 15.78
N ASP A 158 14.77 -2.17 15.82
CA ASP A 158 16.11 -1.58 15.79
C ASP A 158 16.40 -0.98 14.42
N MET A 159 15.94 -1.66 13.36
CA MET A 159 16.00 -1.13 12.01
C MET A 159 15.17 0.13 11.87
N GLN A 160 13.94 0.18 12.40
CA GLN A 160 13.11 1.39 12.39
C GLN A 160 13.83 2.56 13.06
N THR A 161 14.45 2.35 14.22
CA THR A 161 15.23 3.39 14.90
C THR A 161 16.43 3.85 14.06
N ALA A 162 17.13 2.92 13.40
CA ALA A 162 18.25 3.24 12.53
C ALA A 162 17.83 4.06 11.30
N PHE A 163 16.71 3.69 10.64
CA PHE A 163 16.16 4.46 9.53
C PHE A 163 15.70 5.86 9.98
N ARG A 164 15.08 5.98 11.15
CA ARG A 164 14.67 7.28 11.72
C ARG A 164 15.84 8.21 12.00
N ALA A 165 16.96 7.67 12.50
CA ALA A 165 18.19 8.44 12.68
C ALA A 165 18.74 9.00 11.35
N CYS A 166 18.40 8.33 10.25
CA CYS A 166 18.72 8.73 8.88
C CYS A 166 17.56 9.53 8.22
N SER A 167 16.62 10.06 9.01
CA SER A 167 15.42 10.80 8.57
C SER A 167 14.50 10.06 7.60
N ILE A 168 14.50 8.72 7.67
CA ILE A 168 13.66 7.85 6.85
C ILE A 168 12.65 7.15 7.77
N GLU A 169 11.36 7.37 7.51
CA GLU A 169 10.28 6.67 8.22
C GLU A 169 9.87 5.40 7.47
N ILE A 170 9.95 4.26 8.17
CA ILE A 170 9.41 2.99 7.72
C ILE A 170 8.16 2.64 8.52
N GLU A 171 7.36 1.71 7.99
CA GLU A 171 6.07 1.40 8.57
C GLU A 171 6.13 0.87 10.01
N ARG A 172 4.98 0.96 10.69
CA ARG A 172 4.70 0.32 11.98
C ARG A 172 5.20 -1.12 12.05
N LEU A 173 5.64 -1.47 13.25
CA LEU A 173 6.03 -2.83 13.60
C LEU A 173 4.79 -3.73 13.66
N ARG A 174 5.00 -5.01 13.33
CA ARG A 174 3.97 -6.05 13.42
C ARG A 174 4.45 -7.14 14.36
N SER A 175 3.68 -7.37 15.42
CA SER A 175 3.98 -8.41 16.41
C SER A 175 4.09 -9.81 15.80
N ILE A 176 3.30 -10.09 14.77
CA ILE A 176 3.33 -11.37 14.03
C ILE A 176 4.62 -11.58 13.21
N TRP A 177 5.35 -10.52 12.87
CA TRP A 177 6.59 -10.58 12.09
C TRP A 177 7.66 -9.65 12.69
N PRO A 178 8.27 -10.04 13.82
CA PRO A 178 9.19 -9.16 14.56
C PRO A 178 10.49 -8.84 13.80
N MET A 179 10.86 -9.66 12.82
CA MET A 179 12.08 -9.53 12.03
C MET A 179 11.86 -8.93 10.64
N VAL A 180 10.61 -8.60 10.28
CA VAL A 180 10.26 -8.15 8.92
C VAL A 180 9.70 -6.73 8.96
N SER A 181 10.25 -5.85 8.14
CA SER A 181 9.72 -4.50 7.95
C SER A 181 9.02 -4.38 6.60
N ARG A 182 7.92 -3.63 6.56
CA ARG A 182 7.30 -3.20 5.31
C ARG A 182 7.86 -1.83 4.93
N VAL A 183 8.34 -1.72 3.70
CA VAL A 183 8.87 -0.47 3.15
C VAL A 183 8.05 -0.12 1.91
N THR A 184 7.53 1.10 1.88
CA THR A 184 6.77 1.61 0.73
C THR A 184 7.73 2.31 -0.22
N PHE A 185 7.55 2.10 -1.52
CA PHE A 185 8.29 2.83 -2.54
C PHE A 185 7.64 4.19 -2.77
N GLY A 186 8.46 5.23 -2.72
CA GLY A 186 8.11 6.57 -3.15
C GLY A 186 8.62 6.85 -4.56
N SER A 187 8.96 8.11 -4.80
CA SER A 187 9.69 8.56 -5.98
C SER A 187 11.09 7.93 -6.08
N THR A 188 11.72 8.01 -7.25
CA THR A 188 13.07 7.45 -7.47
C THR A 188 14.11 8.03 -6.50
N SER A 189 14.07 9.35 -6.25
CA SER A 189 15.00 10.02 -5.32
C SER A 189 14.80 9.60 -3.85
N GLU A 190 13.55 9.38 -3.44
CA GLU A 190 13.23 8.86 -2.09
C GLU A 190 13.69 7.42 -1.94
N ASN A 191 13.51 6.60 -2.98
CA ASN A 191 13.94 5.21 -2.96
C ASN A 191 15.47 5.10 -2.89
N GLU A 192 16.21 5.94 -3.62
CA GLU A 192 17.66 6.03 -3.51
C GLU A 192 18.10 6.36 -2.08
N SER A 193 17.43 7.31 -1.43
CA SER A 193 17.70 7.67 -0.03
C SER A 193 17.49 6.49 0.93
N VAL A 194 16.41 5.73 0.76
CA VAL A 194 16.13 4.51 1.56
C VAL A 194 17.18 3.42 1.31
N LEU A 195 17.58 3.20 0.07
CA LEU A 195 18.59 2.21 -0.30
C LEU A 195 19.97 2.59 0.22
N TYR A 196 20.28 3.88 0.24
CA TYR A 196 21.51 4.42 0.76
C TYR A 196 21.55 4.35 2.30
N GLY A 197 20.43 4.65 2.97
CA GLY A 197 20.22 4.45 4.40
C GLY A 197 20.37 2.98 4.81
N ALA A 198 19.79 2.04 4.06
CA ALA A 198 19.95 0.61 4.31
C ALA A 198 21.42 0.13 4.25
N GLY A 199 22.27 0.82 3.47
CA GLY A 199 23.70 0.53 3.38
C GLY A 199 24.55 1.15 4.50
N ARG A 200 24.23 2.36 4.95
CA ARG A 200 24.99 3.13 5.94
C ARG A 200 24.55 2.93 7.37
N CYS A 201 23.25 2.77 7.61
CA CYS A 201 22.67 2.65 8.95
C CYS A 201 22.79 1.17 9.41
N ARG A 202 24.01 0.61 9.32
CA ARG A 202 24.42 -0.70 9.84
C ARG A 202 24.96 -0.47 11.25
N PRO A 203 24.25 -0.87 12.33
CA PRO A 203 24.77 -0.69 13.68
C PRO A 203 26.07 -1.48 13.83
N GLY A 204 27.19 -0.76 14.01
CA GLY A 204 28.56 -1.28 14.10
C GLY A 204 29.61 -0.51 13.26
N SER A 205 29.23 0.24 12.23
CA SER A 205 30.17 1.11 11.53
C SER A 205 30.37 2.42 12.28
N ARG A 206 31.39 2.49 13.15
CA ARG A 206 31.96 3.79 13.53
C ARG A 206 32.60 4.38 12.27
N GLN A 207 31.92 5.31 11.62
CA GLN A 207 32.61 6.26 10.75
C GLN A 207 32.23 7.66 11.17
N SER A 208 33.24 8.36 11.68
CA SER A 208 33.29 9.79 11.92
C SER A 208 33.16 10.53 10.59
N GLY A 209 31.96 10.97 10.28
CA GLY A 209 31.69 11.84 9.14
C GLY A 209 30.26 12.32 9.24
N SER A 210 30.08 13.63 9.34
CA SER A 210 28.77 14.27 9.29
C SER A 210 27.95 13.69 8.14
N CYS A 211 26.70 13.31 8.42
CA CYS A 211 25.72 12.93 7.40
C CYS A 211 25.71 14.05 6.34
N PRO A 212 26.10 13.81 5.08
CA PRO A 212 25.94 14.83 4.06
C PRO A 212 24.44 15.10 3.96
N THR A 213 24.07 16.36 4.17
CA THR A 213 22.70 16.83 4.12
C THR A 213 22.05 16.35 2.84
N LEU A 214 20.97 15.56 2.95
CA LEU A 214 20.03 15.39 1.85
C LEU A 214 19.66 16.80 1.37
N PRO A 215 19.60 17.06 0.05
CA PRO A 215 19.15 18.36 -0.45
C PRO A 215 17.85 18.72 0.24
N ARG A 216 17.84 19.88 0.91
CA ARG A 216 16.80 20.30 1.87
C ARG A 216 15.42 20.51 1.24
N ASP A 217 15.31 20.35 -0.07
CA ASP A 217 14.13 20.74 -0.85
C ASP A 217 13.19 19.56 -1.17
N SER A 218 13.46 18.35 -0.66
CA SER A 218 12.66 17.15 -0.99
C SER A 218 11.92 16.51 0.18
N VAL A 219 12.07 17.03 1.40
CA VAL A 219 11.49 16.43 2.62
C VAL A 219 10.37 17.29 3.17
N LEU A 220 9.27 17.36 2.42
CA LEU A 220 7.98 17.75 2.96
C LEU A 220 6.91 17.03 2.16
N TRP A 221 6.10 16.24 2.87
CA TRP A 221 4.99 15.39 2.42
C TRP A 221 5.24 13.89 2.30
N LEU A 222 5.48 13.24 3.45
CA LEU A 222 4.95 11.89 3.67
C LEU A 222 4.14 11.81 4.97
N CYS A 223 2.82 11.79 4.79
CA CYS A 223 1.84 11.03 5.58
C CYS A 223 1.91 11.15 7.12
N SER A 224 1.67 12.35 7.66
CA SER A 224 1.15 12.49 9.03
C SER A 224 -0.37 12.29 9.00
N LEU A 225 -0.82 11.08 9.35
CA LEU A 225 -2.19 10.80 9.77
C LEU A 225 -2.15 9.66 10.77
N ASN A 226 -1.40 9.87 11.87
CA ASN A 226 -1.64 9.15 13.12
C ASN A 226 -1.03 9.92 14.30
N SER A 227 -1.67 11.02 14.69
CA SER A 227 -1.71 11.59 16.05
C SER A 227 -2.10 13.07 15.95
N MET A 228 -3.38 13.38 16.10
CA MET A 228 -3.81 14.70 16.55
C MET A 228 -4.62 14.51 17.84
N ASN A 229 -3.88 14.34 18.94
CA ASN A 229 -4.32 14.72 20.27
C ASN A 229 -3.28 15.72 20.78
N GLY A 230 -3.64 16.99 20.94
CA GLY A 230 -2.77 17.98 21.58
C GLY A 230 -3.01 19.44 21.17
N SER A 231 -3.82 20.12 21.98
CA SER A 231 -3.97 21.57 22.20
C SER A 231 -3.55 22.57 21.11
N ILE A 232 -4.54 23.30 20.61
CA ILE A 232 -4.39 24.62 19.98
C ILE A 232 -3.85 25.61 21.03
N ARG A 233 -2.71 26.26 20.75
CA ARG A 233 -2.35 27.55 21.36
C ARG A 233 -2.48 28.61 20.28
N THR A 234 -3.34 29.58 20.56
CA THR A 234 -3.54 30.82 19.80
C THR A 234 -2.40 31.79 20.07
N SER A 235 -1.92 32.42 19.01
CA SER A 235 -1.36 33.78 19.00
C SER A 235 -1.93 34.51 17.80
#